data_AF-A0A371RFY7-F1
#
_entry.id   AF-A0A371RFY7-F1
#
_cell.length_a   1.000
_cell.length_b   1.000
_cell.length_c   1.000
_cell.angle_alpha   90.00
_cell.angle_beta   90.00
_cell.angle_gamma   90.00
#
_symmetry.space_group_name_H-M   'P 1'
#
loop_
_entity.id
_entity.type
_entity.pdbx_description
1 polymer ?
#
loop_
_entity_poly.entity_id
_entity_poly.type
_entity_poly.pdbx_seq_one_letter_code
_entity_poly.pdbx_strand_id
1 'polypeptide(L)'
;MLLAACGGGDGASGGKVNEKTFAAACEANSNMPAEICACVADKAMSELSEDGRAFLIAGLEEDQARATELREKMKPEELMATSMFLVNTPAACAQEQNG
;
A
#
# COMPACT_ATOMS: atom_id res chain seq x y z
N MET A 1 -19.66 34.37 -7.49
CA MET A 1 -18.77 33.26 -7.86
C MET A 1 -18.74 32.29 -6.69
N LEU A 2 -19.63 31.29 -6.70
CA LEU A 2 -19.61 30.19 -5.72
C LEU A 2 -18.63 29.15 -6.25
N LEU A 3 -17.52 28.95 -5.52
CA LEU A 3 -16.54 27.91 -5.84
C LEU A 3 -17.06 26.55 -5.39
N ALA A 4 -16.90 25.58 -6.29
CA ALA A 4 -17.22 24.18 -6.15
C ALA A 4 -16.53 23.55 -4.93
N ALA A 5 -17.30 22.80 -4.14
CA ALA A 5 -16.79 21.84 -3.17
C ALA A 5 -17.71 20.61 -3.17
N CYS A 6 -17.74 19.91 -4.30
CA CYS A 6 -18.23 18.52 -4.37
C CYS A 6 -17.00 17.65 -4.59
N GLY A 7 -16.26 17.40 -3.50
CA GLY A 7 -15.17 16.44 -3.43
C GLY A 7 -15.55 15.35 -2.45
N GLY A 8 -16.56 14.56 -2.82
CA GLY A 8 -16.88 13.31 -2.15
C GLY A 8 -15.77 12.30 -2.42
N GLY A 9 -14.78 12.27 -1.54
CA GLY A 9 -13.94 11.10 -1.34
C GLY A 9 -14.66 10.18 -0.37
N ASP A 10 -15.50 9.32 -0.92
CA ASP A 10 -16.20 8.25 -0.23
C ASP A 10 -15.24 7.53 0.74
N GLY A 11 -15.73 7.27 1.95
CA GLY A 11 -14.94 6.94 3.12
C GLY A 11 -13.83 5.91 2.90
N ALA A 12 -12.59 6.34 3.12
CA ALA A 12 -11.56 5.51 3.75
C ALA A 12 -11.94 5.29 5.23
N SER A 13 -13.12 4.70 5.45
CA SER A 13 -13.66 4.36 6.76
C SER A 13 -12.91 3.15 7.30
N GLY A 14 -11.70 3.34 7.84
CA GLY A 14 -11.05 2.43 8.78
C GLY A 14 -11.12 0.93 8.42
N GLY A 15 -11.20 0.62 7.12
CA GLY A 15 -11.44 -0.72 6.63
C GLY A 15 -10.14 -1.49 6.70
N LYS A 16 -10.18 -2.69 7.29
CA LYS A 16 -8.99 -3.54 7.38
C LYS A 16 -8.35 -3.68 6.01
N VAL A 17 -7.07 -3.34 5.93
CA VAL A 17 -6.27 -3.55 4.73
C VAL A 17 -6.21 -5.04 4.46
N ASN A 18 -6.86 -5.43 3.38
CA ASN A 18 -6.87 -6.79 2.86
C ASN A 18 -6.20 -6.84 1.48
N GLU A 19 -5.91 -8.06 1.02
CA GLU A 19 -5.23 -8.33 -0.25
C GLU A 19 -5.86 -7.59 -1.42
N LYS A 20 -7.19 -7.65 -1.57
CA LYS A 20 -7.90 -7.01 -2.67
C LYS A 20 -7.75 -5.48 -2.65
N THR A 21 -7.88 -4.87 -1.47
CA THR A 21 -7.70 -3.41 -1.34
C THR A 21 -6.26 -2.99 -1.60
N PHE A 22 -5.30 -3.82 -1.23
CA PHE A 22 -3.87 -3.55 -1.48
C PHE A 22 -3.55 -3.65 -2.96
N ALA A 23 -3.96 -4.73 -3.63
CA ALA A 23 -3.76 -4.92 -5.07
C ALA A 23 -4.39 -3.76 -5.87
N ALA A 24 -5.61 -3.36 -5.51
CA ALA A 24 -6.28 -2.23 -6.15
C ALA A 24 -5.51 -0.90 -5.97
N ALA A 25 -5.01 -0.62 -4.77
CA ALA A 25 -4.20 0.58 -4.52
C ALA A 25 -2.87 0.54 -5.28
N CYS A 26 -2.24 -0.64 -5.37
CA CYS A 26 -1.03 -0.87 -6.16
C CYS A 26 -1.29 -0.60 -7.66
N GLU A 27 -2.35 -1.17 -8.23
CA GLU A 27 -2.68 -0.97 -9.65
C GLU A 27 -3.04 0.48 -9.96
N ALA A 28 -3.79 1.13 -9.06
CA ALA A 28 -4.25 2.49 -9.28
C ALA A 28 -3.13 3.53 -9.21
N ASN A 29 -2.10 3.29 -8.39
CA ASN A 29 -1.10 4.29 -8.06
C ASN A 29 0.34 3.88 -8.45
N SER A 30 0.51 2.73 -9.09
CA SER A 30 1.79 2.32 -9.65
C SER A 30 1.68 2.07 -11.16
N ASN A 31 2.82 1.94 -11.83
CA ASN A 31 2.87 1.51 -13.23
C ASN A 31 3.05 -0.01 -13.36
N MET A 32 2.73 -0.78 -12.31
CA MET A 32 2.92 -2.23 -12.30
C MET A 32 1.70 -2.94 -12.93
N PRO A 33 1.91 -4.06 -13.65
CA PRO A 33 0.83 -4.93 -14.11
C PRO A 33 0.01 -5.51 -12.95
N ALA A 34 -1.27 -5.81 -13.21
CA ALA A 34 -2.19 -6.36 -12.21
C ALA A 34 -1.67 -7.66 -11.57
N GLU A 35 -1.02 -8.51 -12.36
CA GLU A 35 -0.45 -9.79 -11.90
C GLU A 35 0.71 -9.59 -10.92
N ILE A 36 1.46 -8.50 -11.08
CA ILE A 36 2.53 -8.10 -10.14
C ILE A 36 1.92 -7.53 -8.87
N CYS A 37 0.92 -6.65 -9.00
CA CYS A 37 0.24 -6.07 -7.84
C CYS A 37 -0.49 -7.13 -7.00
N ALA A 38 -1.08 -8.16 -7.62
CA ALA A 38 -1.65 -9.30 -6.91
C ALA A 38 -0.59 -10.07 -6.11
N CYS A 39 0.58 -10.36 -6.72
CA CYS A 39 1.68 -11.02 -6.03
C CYS A 39 2.23 -10.17 -4.85
N VAL A 40 2.40 -8.86 -5.06
CA VAL A 40 2.85 -7.96 -3.99
C VAL A 40 1.82 -7.91 -2.86
N ALA A 41 0.52 -7.90 -3.18
CA ALA A 41 -0.55 -7.90 -2.19
C ALA A 41 -0.57 -9.19 -1.34
N ASP A 42 -0.43 -10.36 -1.98
CA ASP A 42 -0.35 -11.66 -1.30
C ASP A 42 0.84 -11.73 -0.33
N LYS A 43 2.04 -11.35 -0.80
CA LYS A 43 3.24 -11.29 0.04
C LYS A 43 3.09 -10.26 1.16
N ALA A 44 2.41 -9.13 0.92
CA ALA A 44 2.15 -8.14 1.96
C ALA A 44 1.22 -8.67 3.07
N MET A 45 0.29 -9.59 2.76
CA MET A 45 -0.57 -10.22 3.78
C MET A 45 0.21 -11.17 4.69
N SER A 46 1.23 -11.85 4.16
CA SER A 46 2.00 -12.86 4.90
C SER A 46 3.25 -12.30 5.60
N GLU A 47 3.88 -11.27 5.04
CA GLU A 47 5.17 -10.75 5.51
C GLU A 47 5.04 -9.48 6.36
N LEU A 48 3.97 -8.71 6.20
CA LEU A 48 3.79 -7.43 6.89
C LEU A 48 2.70 -7.49 7.96
N SER A 49 2.81 -6.59 8.94
CA SER A 49 1.75 -6.32 9.91
C SER A 49 0.60 -5.52 9.28
N GLU A 50 -0.50 -5.35 10.03
CA GLU A 50 -1.62 -4.49 9.60
C GLU A 50 -1.18 -3.03 9.41
N ASP A 51 -0.32 -2.51 10.30
CA ASP A 51 0.20 -1.15 10.22
C ASP A 51 1.19 -0.97 9.07
N GLY A 52 2.05 -1.97 8.82
CA GLY A 52 2.98 -1.96 7.68
C GLY A 52 2.24 -1.95 6.34
N ARG A 53 1.19 -2.77 6.21
CA ARG A 53 0.33 -2.75 5.02
C ARG A 53 -0.39 -1.41 4.85
N ALA A 54 -0.95 -0.87 5.93
CA ALA A 54 -1.61 0.43 5.90
C ALA A 54 -0.63 1.55 5.53
N PHE A 55 0.62 1.46 5.99
CA PHE A 55 1.67 2.42 5.67
C PHE A 55 2.04 2.39 4.20
N LEU A 56 2.16 1.19 3.61
CA LEU A 56 2.41 1.05 2.18
C LEU A 56 1.25 1.57 1.32
N ILE A 57 0.00 1.29 1.71
CA ILE A 57 -1.17 1.86 1.01
C ILE A 57 -1.16 3.39 1.09
N ALA A 58 -0.92 3.97 2.27
CA ALA A 58 -0.81 5.42 2.41
C ALA A 58 0.30 6.00 1.53
N GLY A 59 1.43 5.29 1.40
CA GLY A 59 2.51 5.67 0.48
C GLY A 59 2.11 5.60 -1.00
N LEU A 60 1.36 4.57 -1.41
CA LEU A 60 0.83 4.44 -2.77
C LEU A 60 -0.21 5.52 -3.08
N GLU A 61 -1.09 5.84 -2.13
CA GLU A 61 -2.13 6.88 -2.27
C GLU A 61 -1.59 8.32 -2.09
N GLU A 62 -0.27 8.49 -1.91
CA GLU A 62 0.39 9.76 -1.59
C GLU A 62 -0.17 10.46 -0.33
N ASP A 63 -0.82 9.72 0.58
CA ASP A 63 -1.37 10.21 1.84
C ASP A 63 -0.27 10.33 2.91
N GLN A 64 0.51 11.42 2.80
CA GLN A 64 1.63 11.69 3.70
C GLN A 64 1.21 11.89 5.16
N ALA A 65 0.00 12.39 5.41
CA ALA A 65 -0.51 12.58 6.76
C ALA A 65 -0.71 11.23 7.45
N ARG A 66 -1.43 10.32 6.79
CA ARG A 66 -1.65 8.95 7.29
C ARG A 66 -0.37 8.14 7.35
N ALA A 67 0.53 8.28 6.37
CA ALA A 67 1.84 7.63 6.39
C ALA A 67 2.68 8.08 7.59
N THR A 68 2.63 9.36 7.96
CA THR A 68 3.33 9.90 9.14
C THR A 68 2.74 9.32 10.43
N GLU A 69 1.42 9.32 10.58
CA GLU A 69 0.76 8.72 11.76
C GLU A 69 1.07 7.23 11.93
N LEU A 70 1.09 6.47 10.83
CA LEU A 70 1.41 5.04 10.85
C LEU A 70 2.89 4.79 11.16
N ARG A 71 3.78 5.64 10.64
CA ARG A 71 5.21 5.59 10.96
C ARG A 71 5.47 5.76 12.45
N GLU A 72 4.74 6.63 13.14
CA GLU A 72 4.89 6.85 14.58
C GLU A 72 4.37 5.68 15.43
N LYS A 73 3.48 4.85 14.88
CA LYS A 73 2.90 3.68 15.57
C LYS A 73 3.76 2.42 15.42
N MET A 74 4.49 2.31 14.31
CA MET A 74 5.35 1.16 14.03
C MET A 74 6.67 1.22 14.82
N LYS A 75 7.20 0.04 15.15
CA LYS A 75 8.56 -0.05 15.70
C LYS A 75 9.60 0.26 14.62
N PRO A 76 10.79 0.78 14.96
CA PRO A 76 11.84 1.07 13.98
C PRO A 76 12.19 -0.14 13.10
N GLU A 77 12.24 -1.35 13.68
CA GLU A 77 12.54 -2.58 12.94
C GLU A 77 11.45 -2.94 11.93
N GLU A 78 10.19 -2.73 12.32
CA GLU A 78 9.01 -2.98 11.49
C GLU A 78 8.90 -2.00 10.33
N LEU A 79 9.22 -0.72 10.58
CA LEU A 79 9.30 0.31 9.55
C LEU A 79 10.41 -0.01 8.52
N MET A 80 11.57 -0.48 8.98
CA MET A 80 12.65 -0.92 8.09
C MET A 80 12.23 -2.12 7.24
N ALA A 81 11.61 -3.15 7.85
CA ALA A 81 11.10 -4.32 7.13
C ALA A 81 10.06 -3.91 6.06
N THR A 82 9.11 -3.05 6.44
CA THR A 82 8.09 -2.52 5.52
C THR A 82 8.70 -1.72 4.37
N SER A 83 9.73 -0.91 4.65
CA SER A 83 10.44 -0.15 3.63
C SER A 83 11.20 -1.06 2.66
N MET A 84 11.86 -2.10 3.19
CA MET A 84 12.58 -3.09 2.38
C MET A 84 11.64 -3.93 1.52
N PHE A 85 10.45 -4.25 2.02
CA PHE A 85 9.43 -4.95 1.27
C PHE A 85 9.07 -4.19 -0.02
N LEU A 86 8.81 -2.89 0.06
CA LEU A 86 8.47 -2.08 -1.11
C LEU A 86 9.59 -2.06 -2.16
N VAL A 87 10.85 -2.13 -1.74
CA VAL A 87 12.01 -2.12 -2.62
C VAL A 87 12.23 -3.46 -3.31
N ASN A 88 12.10 -4.57 -2.57
CA ASN A 88 12.51 -5.90 -3.05
C ASN A 88 11.36 -6.70 -3.66
N THR A 89 10.17 -6.60 -3.10
CA THR A 89 9.05 -7.47 -3.44
C THR A 89 8.55 -7.30 -4.88
N PRO A 90 8.42 -6.06 -5.44
CA PRO A 90 8.03 -5.90 -6.84
C PRO A 90 8.96 -6.62 -7.81
N ALA A 91 10.27 -6.56 -7.58
CA ALA A 91 11.26 -7.23 -8.42
C ALA A 91 11.17 -8.77 -8.29
N ALA A 92 10.98 -9.28 -7.07
CA ALA A 92 10.78 -10.70 -6.83
C ALA A 92 9.52 -11.22 -7.55
N CYS A 93 8.40 -10.51 -7.42
CA CYS A 93 7.15 -10.82 -8.11
C CYS A 93 7.30 -10.78 -9.64
N ALA A 94 8.05 -9.80 -10.17
CA ALA A 94 8.32 -9.74 -11.60
C ALA A 94 9.14 -10.93 -12.09
N GLN A 95 10.08 -11.45 -11.29
CA GLN A 95 10.84 -12.64 -11.63
C GLN A 95 9.98 -13.91 -11.59
N GLU A 96 9.12 -14.05 -10.58
CA GLU A 96 8.22 -15.20 -10.42
C GLU A 96 7.23 -15.34 -11.60
N GLN A 97 6.79 -14.23 -12.20
CA GLN A 97 5.84 -14.24 -13.33
C GLN A 97 6.49 -14.42 -14.72
N ASN A 98 7.83 -14.31 -14.81
CA ASN A 98 8.58 -14.52 -16.06
C ASN A 98 9.30 -15.90 -16.10
N GLY A 99 9.09 -16.73 -15.08
CA GLY A 99 9.74 -18.04 -14.90
C GLY A 99 8.92 -19.21 -15.38
#